data_AF-A0AAW0B749-F1
#
_entry.id   AF-A0AAW0B749-F1
#
_cell.length_a   1.000
_cell.length_b   1.000
_cell.length_c   1.000
_cell.angle_alpha   90.00
_cell.angle_beta   90.00
_cell.angle_gamma   90.00
#
_symmetry.space_group_name_H-M   'P 1'
#
loop_
_entity.id
_entity.type
_entity.pdbx_description
1 polymer ?
#
loop_
_entity_poly.entity_id
_entity_poly.type
_entity_poly.pdbx_seq_one_letter_code
_entity_poly.pdbx_strand_id
1 'polypeptide(L)'
;MEIGNRYFTSKRLALTEQHMPFSPSIDPKGFLEEMRGDSFLHTSENQVEYYERYMVNNEQKFKSVLPAFIKCGDLVEVQLTISLVDLVQGKNAIHGNQYITKLILRSVTLLDQTFTEKWQLANVMPQKQLSLKRKVGHDDEQSREAQERLKRMAIDKQ
;
A
#
# COMPACT_ATOMS: atom_id res chain seq x y z
N MET A 1 11.50 16.52 -19.78
CA MET A 1 11.00 15.13 -19.68
C MET A 1 9.84 15.15 -18.70
N GLU A 2 8.66 14.74 -19.14
CA GLU A 2 7.48 14.64 -18.28
C GLU A 2 7.38 13.21 -17.74
N ILE A 3 7.36 13.08 -16.41
CA ILE A 3 7.21 11.79 -15.71
C ILE A 3 5.86 11.82 -15.01
N GLY A 4 4.93 10.97 -15.45
CA GLY A 4 3.62 10.88 -14.82
C GLY A 4 2.64 10.05 -15.61
N ASN A 5 1.97 9.13 -14.92
CA ASN A 5 0.83 8.41 -15.46
C ASN A 5 -0.44 9.18 -15.19
N ARG A 6 -0.95 9.83 -16.24
CA ARG A 6 -2.24 10.51 -16.19
C ARG A 6 -3.34 9.46 -16.30
N TYR A 7 -4.35 9.56 -15.44
CA TYR A 7 -5.55 8.74 -15.54
C TYR A 7 -6.40 9.04 -16.78
N PHE A 8 -6.19 10.21 -17.40
CA PHE A 8 -7.03 10.72 -18.46
C PHE A 8 -6.23 11.25 -19.63
N THR A 9 -6.77 11.04 -20.82
CA THR A 9 -6.36 11.65 -22.07
C THR A 9 -7.50 12.52 -22.60
N SER A 10 -7.18 13.68 -23.18
CA SER A 10 -8.21 14.55 -23.78
C SER A 10 -8.84 13.86 -25.00
N LYS A 11 -10.17 13.92 -25.13
CA LYS A 11 -10.89 13.41 -26.32
C LYS A 11 -10.35 13.95 -27.64
N ARG A 12 -9.83 15.18 -27.64
CA ARG A 12 -9.23 15.82 -28.83
C ARG A 12 -7.97 15.11 -29.32
N LEU A 13 -7.26 14.41 -28.43
CA LEU A 13 -6.03 13.69 -28.71
C LEU A 13 -6.26 12.18 -28.89
N ALA A 14 -7.38 11.67 -28.38
CA ALA A 14 -7.76 10.26 -28.39
C ALA A 14 -8.98 10.03 -29.31
N LEU A 15 -8.94 10.58 -30.54
CA LEU A 15 -10.07 10.57 -31.47
C LEU A 15 -10.53 9.15 -31.88
N THR A 16 -9.59 8.20 -31.90
CA THR A 16 -9.85 6.80 -32.29
C THR A 16 -9.95 5.85 -31.11
N GLU A 17 -9.66 6.31 -29.89
CA GLU A 17 -9.64 5.44 -28.72
C GLU A 17 -11.00 5.42 -28.02
N GLN A 18 -11.34 4.27 -27.45
CA GLN A 18 -12.54 4.11 -26.66
C GLN A 18 -12.23 4.32 -25.18
N HIS A 19 -13.24 4.82 -24.46
CA HIS A 19 -13.17 4.89 -23.02
C HIS A 19 -13.16 3.49 -22.41
N MET A 20 -12.17 3.20 -21.59
CA MET A 20 -12.17 2.05 -20.69
C MET A 20 -12.57 2.49 -19.30
N PRO A 21 -13.54 1.84 -18.65
CA PRO A 21 -13.93 2.18 -17.28
C PRO A 21 -12.84 1.78 -16.29
N PHE A 22 -12.74 2.53 -15.18
CA PHE A 22 -11.85 2.14 -14.09
C PHE A 22 -12.33 0.84 -13.44
N SER A 23 -11.36 -0.01 -13.05
CA SER A 23 -11.66 -1.16 -12.19
C SER A 23 -12.17 -0.70 -10.82
N PRO A 24 -13.11 -1.41 -10.18
CA PRO A 24 -13.53 -1.15 -8.80
C PRO A 24 -12.38 -1.17 -7.78
N SER A 25 -11.26 -1.81 -8.12
CA SER A 25 -10.06 -1.80 -7.29
C SER A 25 -9.29 -0.48 -7.33
N ILE A 26 -9.48 0.32 -8.39
CA ILE A 26 -8.82 1.61 -8.62
C ILE A 26 -9.75 2.75 -8.24
N ASP A 27 -11.03 2.65 -8.62
CA ASP A 27 -12.06 3.63 -8.30
C ASP A 27 -13.29 2.99 -7.63
N PRO A 28 -13.17 2.57 -6.34
CA PRO A 28 -14.28 1.91 -5.65
C PRO A 28 -15.53 2.79 -5.49
N LYS A 29 -15.36 4.11 -5.56
CA LYS A 29 -16.42 5.10 -5.31
C LYS A 29 -16.92 5.79 -6.59
N GLY A 30 -16.29 5.55 -7.73
CA GLY A 30 -16.66 6.17 -9.00
C GLY A 30 -16.23 7.64 -9.14
N PHE A 31 -15.34 8.14 -8.27
CA PHE A 31 -14.94 9.55 -8.31
C PHE A 31 -14.06 9.87 -9.52
N LEU A 32 -13.19 8.95 -9.92
CA LEU A 32 -12.39 9.13 -11.13
C LEU A 32 -13.31 9.10 -12.36
N GLU A 33 -14.27 8.16 -12.39
CA GLU A 33 -15.23 8.10 -13.48
C GLU A 33 -16.09 9.38 -13.58
N GLU A 34 -16.52 9.93 -12.45
CA GLU A 34 -17.25 11.20 -12.41
C GLU A 34 -16.39 12.38 -12.90
N MET A 35 -15.12 12.44 -12.48
CA MET A 35 -14.17 13.50 -12.86
C MET A 35 -13.86 13.52 -14.36
N ARG A 36 -14.06 12.42 -15.08
CA ARG A 36 -13.86 12.34 -16.54
C ARG A 36 -14.67 13.41 -17.28
N GLY A 37 -15.90 13.65 -16.83
CA GLY A 37 -16.88 14.51 -17.52
C GLY A 37 -16.98 14.16 -19.02
N ASP A 38 -17.23 15.15 -19.87
CA ASP A 38 -17.33 14.92 -21.32
C ASP A 38 -16.05 15.18 -22.11
N SER A 39 -14.99 15.67 -21.46
CA SER A 39 -13.79 16.16 -22.16
C SER A 39 -12.64 15.15 -22.19
N PHE A 40 -12.71 14.12 -21.34
CA PHE A 40 -11.62 13.18 -21.13
C PHE A 40 -12.04 11.73 -21.35
N LEU A 41 -11.05 10.88 -21.61
CA LEU A 41 -11.15 9.43 -21.74
C LEU A 41 -10.06 8.79 -20.89
N HIS A 42 -10.40 7.73 -20.17
CA HIS A 42 -9.43 6.74 -19.70
C HIS A 42 -9.23 5.72 -20.81
N THR A 43 -7.99 5.52 -21.28
CA THR A 43 -7.68 4.61 -22.39
C THR A 43 -6.65 3.55 -21.97
N SER A 44 -6.32 2.60 -22.84
CA SER A 44 -5.31 1.57 -22.56
C SER A 44 -3.93 2.14 -22.28
N GLU A 45 -3.67 3.36 -22.74
CA GLU A 45 -2.44 4.08 -22.42
C GLU A 45 -2.41 4.67 -21.01
N ASN A 46 -3.57 4.76 -20.36
CA ASN A 46 -3.70 5.28 -19.01
C ASN A 46 -3.79 4.16 -17.95
N GLN A 47 -3.91 2.89 -18.37
CA GLN A 47 -4.04 1.76 -17.46
C GLN A 47 -2.67 1.23 -17.06
N VAL A 48 -2.50 1.00 -15.75
CA VAL A 48 -1.33 0.29 -15.21
C VAL A 48 -1.73 -1.11 -14.81
N GLU A 49 -0.99 -2.09 -15.28
CA GLU A 49 -1.18 -3.49 -14.90
C GLU A 49 -0.33 -3.86 -13.69
N TYR A 50 -0.88 -4.71 -12.83
CA TYR A 50 -0.21 -5.14 -11.61
C TYR A 50 -0.13 -6.66 -11.57
N TYR A 51 1.08 -7.18 -11.36
CA TYR A 51 1.36 -8.60 -11.36
C TYR A 51 2.15 -9.04 -10.13
N GLU A 52 2.04 -10.32 -9.80
CA GLU A 52 2.95 -11.02 -8.91
C GLU A 52 3.65 -12.13 -9.68
N ARG A 53 4.97 -12.15 -9.62
CA ARG A 53 5.80 -13.21 -10.19
C ARG A 53 5.90 -14.37 -9.21
N TYR A 54 5.64 -15.58 -9.70
CA TYR A 54 5.80 -16.81 -8.96
C TYR A 54 6.44 -17.90 -9.83
N MET A 55 7.05 -18.90 -9.22
CA MET A 55 7.73 -19.99 -9.92
C MET A 55 6.85 -21.24 -9.92
N VAL A 56 6.66 -21.86 -11.08
CA VAL A 56 6.01 -23.18 -11.22
C VAL A 56 6.93 -24.07 -12.05
N ASN A 57 7.39 -25.18 -11.50
CA ASN A 57 8.30 -26.11 -12.19
C ASN A 57 9.55 -25.42 -12.79
N ASN A 58 10.15 -24.48 -12.05
CA ASN A 58 11.25 -23.61 -12.50
C ASN A 58 10.92 -22.63 -13.64
N GLU A 59 9.66 -22.52 -14.06
CA GLU A 59 9.22 -21.50 -15.00
C GLU A 59 8.63 -20.29 -14.27
N GLN A 60 8.97 -19.09 -14.74
CA GLN A 60 8.39 -17.85 -14.25
C GLN A 60 6.96 -17.71 -14.78
N LYS A 61 6.02 -17.50 -13.87
CA LYS A 61 4.62 -17.21 -14.18
C LYS A 61 4.19 -15.94 -13.48
N PHE A 62 3.17 -15.31 -14.04
CA PHE A 62 2.62 -14.05 -13.56
C PHE A 62 1.13 -14.22 -13.30
N LYS A 63 0.65 -13.67 -12.20
CA LYS A 63 -0.78 -13.57 -11.91
C LYS A 63 -1.12 -12.11 -11.69
N SER A 64 -2.28 -11.68 -12.20
CA SER A 64 -2.76 -10.32 -11.94
C SER A 64 -3.09 -10.16 -10.47
N VAL A 65 -2.70 -9.02 -9.89
CA VAL A 65 -2.95 -8.67 -8.49
C VAL A 65 -3.53 -7.28 -8.38
N LEU A 66 -4.07 -6.95 -7.21
CA LEU A 66 -4.53 -5.61 -6.93
C LEU A 66 -3.34 -4.68 -6.63
N PRO A 67 -3.40 -3.39 -6.98
CA PRO A 67 -2.34 -2.43 -6.63
C PRO A 67 -2.06 -2.39 -5.12
N ALA A 68 -3.11 -2.57 -4.30
CA ALA A 68 -3.01 -2.61 -2.84
C ALA A 68 -2.16 -3.78 -2.29
N PHE A 69 -1.84 -4.77 -3.13
CA PHE A 69 -0.99 -5.89 -2.76
C PHE A 69 0.50 -5.50 -2.70
N ILE A 70 0.90 -4.47 -3.45
CA ILE A 70 2.25 -3.94 -3.47
C ILE A 70 2.40 -2.85 -2.41
N LYS A 71 3.42 -2.98 -1.58
CA LYS A 71 3.68 -2.11 -0.42
C LYS A 71 5.03 -1.44 -0.53
N CYS A 72 5.21 -0.36 0.24
CA CYS A 72 6.51 0.25 0.40
C CYS A 72 7.49 -0.75 1.04
N GLY A 73 8.63 -0.95 0.40
CA GLY A 73 9.64 -1.95 0.79
C GLY A 73 9.68 -3.17 -0.12
N ASP A 74 8.65 -3.38 -0.96
CA ASP A 74 8.62 -4.49 -1.90
C ASP A 74 9.60 -4.28 -3.05
N LEU A 75 10.25 -5.36 -3.49
CA LEU A 75 11.06 -5.35 -4.69
C LEU A 75 10.16 -5.58 -5.90
N VAL A 76 10.11 -4.61 -6.80
CA VAL A 76 9.24 -4.64 -7.98
C VAL A 76 10.05 -4.46 -9.26
N GLU A 77 9.60 -5.12 -10.32
CA GLU A 77 9.95 -4.81 -11.71
C GLU A 77 8.93 -3.82 -12.25
N VAL A 78 9.41 -2.84 -13.03
CA VAL A 78 8.56 -1.79 -13.57
C VAL A 78 8.77 -1.71 -15.08
N GLN A 79 7.69 -1.77 -15.84
CA GLN A 79 7.72 -1.58 -17.28
C GLN A 79 7.28 -0.17 -17.63
N LEU A 80 8.09 0.52 -18.43
CA LEU A 80 7.87 1.91 -18.85
C LEU A 80 7.88 2.00 -20.38
N THR A 81 6.98 2.80 -20.94
CA THR A 81 7.01 3.23 -22.33
C THR A 81 7.57 4.65 -22.42
N ILE A 82 8.48 4.88 -23.36
CA ILE A 82 9.00 6.22 -23.68
C ILE A 82 8.32 6.69 -24.96
N SER A 83 7.59 7.80 -24.88
CA SER A 83 6.89 8.39 -26.04
C SER A 83 7.41 9.78 -26.33
N LEU A 84 7.66 10.09 -27.60
CA LEU A 84 7.93 11.44 -28.07
C LEU A 84 6.65 12.03 -28.65
N VAL A 85 6.23 13.18 -28.13
CA VAL A 85 5.04 13.89 -28.59
C VAL A 85 5.45 15.25 -29.14
N ASP A 86 4.93 15.61 -30.31
CA ASP A 86 5.13 16.93 -30.88
C ASP A 86 4.24 17.97 -30.16
N LEU A 87 4.84 19.05 -29.68
CA LEU A 87 4.11 20.23 -29.22
C LEU A 87 3.76 21.07 -30.43
N VAL A 88 2.67 20.72 -31.11
CA VAL A 88 2.02 21.65 -32.04
C VAL A 88 1.38 22.77 -31.22
N GLN A 89 2.20 23.75 -30.83
CA GLN A 89 1.67 25.00 -30.27
C GLN A 89 0.94 25.72 -31.40
N GLY A 90 -0.20 26.35 -31.09
CA GLY A 90 -1.07 27.00 -32.07
C GLY A 90 -0.38 28.06 -32.92
N LYS A 91 -1.16 28.76 -33.76
CA LYS A 91 -0.77 29.65 -34.88
C LYS A 91 0.35 30.72 -34.64
N ASN A 92 0.92 30.82 -33.43
CA ASN A 92 2.03 31.69 -33.05
C ASN A 92 3.30 30.94 -32.56
N ALA A 93 3.53 29.69 -32.98
CA ALA A 93 4.78 28.97 -32.70
C ALA A 93 5.92 29.56 -33.55
N ILE A 94 6.52 30.65 -33.08
CA ILE A 94 7.54 31.40 -33.83
C ILE A 94 8.90 30.68 -33.86
N HIS A 95 9.15 29.60 -33.10
CA HIS A 95 10.46 28.91 -33.10
C HIS A 95 10.32 27.38 -32.95
N GLY A 96 10.57 26.65 -34.05
CA GLY A 96 10.99 25.24 -34.09
C GLY A 96 9.98 24.18 -33.64
N ASN A 97 10.04 22.98 -34.23
CA ASN A 97 9.34 21.80 -33.71
C ASN A 97 9.88 21.48 -32.31
N GLN A 98 9.05 21.64 -31.28
CA GLN A 98 9.39 21.29 -29.90
C GLN A 98 8.80 19.92 -29.59
N TYR A 99 9.65 18.94 -29.28
CA TYR A 99 9.19 17.62 -28.83
C TYR A 99 9.23 17.54 -27.31
N ILE A 100 8.24 16.88 -26.73
CA ILE A 100 8.26 16.49 -25.32
C ILE A 100 8.34 14.97 -25.20
N THR A 101 9.34 14.51 -24.45
CA THR A 101 9.45 13.10 -24.05
C THR A 101 8.58 12.84 -22.82
N LYS A 102 7.73 11.83 -22.92
CA LYS A 102 6.87 11.32 -21.85
C LYS A 102 7.34 9.93 -21.44
N LEU A 103 7.36 9.70 -20.13
CA LEU A 103 7.57 8.38 -19.54
C LEU A 103 6.24 7.88 -18.98
N ILE A 104 5.74 6.78 -19.54
CA ILE A 104 4.43 6.20 -19.21
C ILE A 104 4.67 4.86 -18.51
N LEU A 105 4.13 4.69 -17.32
CA LEU A 105 4.19 3.44 -16.58
C LEU A 105 3.14 2.45 -17.13
N ARG A 106 3.58 1.24 -17.50
CA ARG A 106 2.74 0.22 -18.11
C ARG A 106 2.38 -0.88 -17.12
N SER A 107 3.36 -1.37 -16.38
CA SER A 107 3.14 -2.43 -15.41
C SER A 107 4.07 -2.34 -14.22
N VAL A 108 3.60 -2.87 -13.09
CA VAL A 108 4.38 -3.09 -11.87
C VAL A 108 4.23 -4.56 -11.48
N THR A 109 5.34 -5.28 -11.44
CA THR A 109 5.39 -6.69 -11.11
C THR A 109 6.14 -6.91 -9.81
N LEU A 110 5.47 -7.49 -8.83
CA LEU A 110 6.07 -7.87 -7.57
C LEU A 110 7.04 -9.05 -7.77
N LEU A 111 8.28 -8.88 -7.32
CA LEU A 111 9.35 -9.87 -7.43
C LEU A 111 9.69 -10.54 -6.10
N ASP A 112 9.71 -9.76 -5.02
CA ASP A 112 10.09 -10.22 -3.67
C ASP A 112 9.49 -9.30 -2.59
N GLN A 113 8.97 -9.89 -1.51
CA GLN A 113 8.38 -9.22 -0.34
C GLN A 113 9.18 -9.45 0.94
N THR A 114 10.27 -10.22 0.91
CA THR A 114 11.01 -10.65 2.10
C THR A 114 11.51 -9.48 2.94
N PHE A 115 11.89 -8.36 2.33
CA PHE A 115 12.33 -7.16 3.05
C PHE A 115 11.19 -6.50 3.82
N THR A 116 10.03 -6.36 3.17
CA THR A 116 8.82 -5.80 3.77
C THR A 116 8.34 -6.67 4.92
N GLU A 117 8.32 -7.99 4.75
CA GLU A 117 7.91 -8.94 5.80
C GLU A 117 8.84 -8.89 7.01
N LYS A 118 10.15 -8.89 6.80
CA LYS A 118 11.14 -8.75 7.87
C LYS A 118 10.98 -7.44 8.63
N TRP A 119 10.76 -6.33 7.91
CA TRP A 119 10.53 -5.03 8.53
C TRP A 119 9.24 -5.01 9.35
N GLN A 120 8.15 -5.59 8.83
CA GLN A 120 6.89 -5.71 9.54
C GLN A 120 7.05 -6.52 10.83
N LEU A 121 7.71 -7.68 10.76
CA LEU A 121 7.97 -8.53 11.94
C LEU A 121 8.83 -7.84 13.00
N ALA A 122 9.84 -7.07 12.58
CA ALA A 122 10.69 -6.31 13.51
C ALA A 122 9.94 -5.16 14.19
N ASN A 123 8.97 -4.55 13.50
CA ASN A 123 8.17 -3.43 14.00
C ASN A 123 6.90 -3.85 14.75
N VAL A 124 6.52 -5.13 14.74
CA VAL A 124 5.58 -5.67 15.72
C VAL A 124 6.32 -5.65 17.06
N MET A 125 6.16 -4.56 17.82
CA MET A 125 6.63 -4.51 19.20
C MET A 125 6.16 -5.79 19.89
N PRO A 126 7.03 -6.54 20.60
CA PRO A 126 6.55 -7.60 21.45
C PRO A 126 5.58 -6.93 22.41
N GLN A 127 4.28 -7.21 22.27
CA GLN A 127 3.34 -6.88 23.32
C GLN A 127 3.92 -7.57 24.55
N LYS A 128 4.45 -6.75 25.46
CA LYS A 128 4.92 -7.22 26.75
C LYS A 128 3.68 -7.87 27.35
N GLN A 129 3.56 -9.19 27.23
CA GLN A 129 2.56 -9.93 27.96
C GLN A 129 2.93 -9.70 29.41
N LEU A 130 2.31 -8.68 30.01
CA LEU A 130 2.23 -8.54 31.44
C LEU A 130 1.44 -9.77 31.88
N SER A 131 2.12 -10.90 32.00
CA SER A 131 1.62 -12.01 32.78
C SER A 131 1.50 -11.45 34.19
N LEU A 132 0.27 -11.07 34.56
CA LEU A 132 -0.06 -10.84 35.94
C LEU A 132 0.19 -12.19 36.61
N LYS A 133 1.38 -12.38 37.21
CA LYS A 133 1.65 -13.51 38.09
C LYS A 133 0.73 -13.33 39.29
N ARG A 134 -0.50 -13.86 39.21
CA ARG A 134 -1.35 -14.04 40.38
C ARG A 134 -0.60 -15.02 41.28
N LYS A 135 -0.10 -14.56 42.42
CA LYS A 135 0.29 -15.47 43.50
C LYS A 135 -1.00 -16.15 43.96
N VAL A 136 -1.17 -17.41 43.56
CA VAL A 136 -2.17 -18.31 44.13
C VAL A 136 -1.43 -19.15 45.16
N GLY A 137 -1.80 -18.99 46.43
CA GLY A 137 -1.21 -19.72 47.54
C GLY A 137 -1.31 -18.91 48.83
N HIS A 138 -1.87 -19.54 49.88
CA HIS A 138 -1.81 -19.02 51.24
C HIS A 138 -0.40 -19.28 51.79
N ASP A 139 0.36 -18.22 52.02
CA ASP A 139 1.54 -18.26 52.89
C ASP A 139 1.02 -18.50 54.33
N ASP A 140 0.87 -19.77 54.72
CA ASP A 140 0.45 -20.19 56.07
C ASP A 140 1.45 -19.79 57.18
N GLU A 141 2.57 -19.14 56.84
CA GLU A 141 3.60 -18.70 57.77
C GLU A 141 3.32 -17.31 58.37
N GLN A 142 2.62 -16.41 57.67
CA GLN A 142 2.36 -15.04 58.18
C GLN A 142 1.22 -14.94 59.20
N SER A 143 0.38 -15.98 59.30
CA SER A 143 -0.81 -15.96 60.16
C SER A 143 -0.45 -16.07 61.66
N ARG A 144 0.64 -16.76 62.00
CA ARG A 144 1.04 -16.99 63.40
C ARG A 144 1.60 -15.74 64.09
N GLU A 145 2.46 -14.98 63.42
CA GLU A 145 3.02 -13.73 64.00
C GLU A 145 1.93 -12.66 64.19
N ALA A 146 0.99 -12.54 63.24
CA ALA A 146 -0.13 -11.61 63.35
C ALA A 146 -1.09 -11.99 64.49
N GLN A 147 -1.36 -13.29 64.68
CA GLN A 147 -2.21 -13.79 65.76
C GLN A 147 -1.57 -13.64 67.14
N GLU A 148 -0.25 -13.84 67.27
CA GLU A 148 0.45 -13.63 68.54
C GLU A 148 0.48 -12.17 68.97
N ARG A 149 0.64 -11.22 68.03
CA ARG A 149 0.58 -9.78 68.33
C ARG A 149 -0.80 -9.35 68.81
N LEU A 150 -1.87 -9.90 68.24
CA LEU A 150 -3.25 -9.61 68.65
C LEU A 150 -3.58 -10.17 70.04
N LYS A 151 -3.07 -11.36 70.40
CA LYS A 151 -3.28 -11.94 71.74
C LYS A 151 -2.61 -11.14 72.87
N ARG A 152 -1.51 -10.44 72.59
CA ARG A 152 -0.82 -9.60 73.59
C ARG A 152 -1.50 -8.25 73.85
N MET A 153 -2.48 -7.85 73.03
CA MET A 153 -3.20 -6.58 73.16
C MET A 153 -4.54 -6.69 73.90
N ALA A 154 -5.00 -7.90 74.23
CA ALA A 154 -6.19 -8.10 75.06
C ALA A 154 -5.81 -8.07 76.55
N ILE A 155 -5.61 -6.87 77.09
CA ILE A 155 -5.65 -6.63 78.54
C ILE A 155 -7.12 -6.35 78.87
N ASP A 156 -7.73 -7.25 79.62
CA ASP A 156 -9.09 -7.04 80.12
C ASP A 156 -9.08 -6.14 81.34
N LYS A 157 -10.04 -5.22 81.34
CA LYS A 157 -10.37 -4.32 82.44
C LYS A 157 -11.06 -5.11 83.54
N GLN A 158 -10.53 -5.07 84.76
CA GLN A 158 -11.28 -4.81 86.00
C GLN A 158 -10.33 -4.58 87.17
#